data_AF-A0A9C8L8Z9-F1
#
_entry.id   AF-A0A9C8L8Z9-F1
#
_cell.length_a   1.000
_cell.length_b   1.000
_cell.length_c   1.000
_cell.angle_alpha   90.00
_cell.angle_beta   90.00
_cell.angle_gamma   90.00
#
_symmetry.space_group_name_H-M   'P 1'
#
loop_
_entity.id
_entity.type
_entity.pdbx_description
1 polymer ?
#
loop_
_entity_poly.entity_id
_entity_poly.type
_entity_poly.pdbx_seq_one_letter_code
_entity_poly.pdbx_strand_id
1 'polypeptide(L)'
;MKCKNCVAGLFGVCYERDYCQTEQSALVELARRMAGERGHQLGEFVKQEGLSVWRSACSLCGQPVYVDVNPAPDEPDLYGDVLVTDCPQGEPTPAEEQPEPLPASLEEVFKS
;
A
#
# COMPACT_ATOMS: atom_id res chain seq x y z
N MET A 1 -13.49 -5.36 -3.82
CA MET A 1 -14.43 -4.52 -4.59
C MET A 1 -13.69 -3.21 -4.85
N LYS A 2 -13.85 -2.61 -6.04
CA LYS A 2 -13.28 -1.30 -6.36
C LYS A 2 -14.36 -0.25 -6.08
N CYS A 3 -14.03 0.87 -5.44
CA CYS A 3 -14.90 2.00 -5.12
C CYS A 3 -15.77 2.43 -6.34
N LYS A 4 -15.25 2.21 -7.56
CA LYS A 4 -15.91 2.31 -8.88
C LYS A 4 -17.23 1.53 -9.06
N ASN A 5 -17.51 0.54 -8.21
CA ASN A 5 -18.74 -0.28 -8.21
C ASN A 5 -19.46 -0.25 -6.86
N CYS A 6 -19.07 0.64 -5.95
CA CYS A 6 -19.77 0.84 -4.69
C CYS A 6 -20.90 1.87 -4.89
N VAL A 7 -22.06 1.63 -4.27
CA VAL A 7 -23.19 2.58 -4.26
C VAL A 7 -22.74 3.98 -3.84
N ALA A 8 -21.78 4.10 -2.92
CA ALA A 8 -21.21 5.38 -2.48
C ALA A 8 -20.46 6.14 -3.59
N GLY A 9 -19.82 5.43 -4.52
CA GLY A 9 -19.17 6.02 -5.70
C GLY A 9 -20.19 6.59 -6.70
N LEU A 10 -21.37 5.95 -6.80
CA LEU A 10 -22.48 6.45 -7.62
C LEU A 10 -23.04 7.79 -7.14
N PHE A 11 -22.89 8.09 -5.84
CA PHE A 11 -23.37 9.31 -5.20
C PHE A 11 -22.26 10.33 -4.91
N GLY A 12 -21.02 10.06 -5.35
CA GLY A 12 -19.89 10.97 -5.10
C GLY A 12 -19.53 11.14 -3.62
N VAL A 13 -19.92 10.22 -2.74
CA VAL A 13 -19.74 10.35 -1.27
C VAL A 13 -18.40 9.77 -0.80
N CYS A 14 -17.61 9.19 -1.71
CA CYS A 14 -16.28 8.66 -1.41
C CYS A 14 -15.30 9.73 -0.91
N TYR A 15 -15.57 11.02 -1.14
CA TYR A 15 -14.74 12.11 -0.64
C TYR A 15 -14.84 12.32 0.88
N GLU A 16 -16.01 12.04 1.49
CA GLU A 16 -16.36 12.47 2.85
C GLU A 16 -16.34 11.38 3.92
N ARG A 17 -16.32 10.09 3.57
CA ARG A 17 -16.34 9.00 4.57
C ARG A 17 -15.38 7.87 4.21
N ASP A 18 -14.77 7.29 5.24
CA ASP A 18 -13.89 6.10 5.30
C ASP A 18 -14.41 4.80 4.64
N TYR A 19 -15.39 4.87 3.73
CA TYR A 19 -16.00 3.70 3.10
C TYR A 19 -15.02 2.82 2.31
N CYS A 20 -13.92 3.40 1.81
CA CYS A 20 -12.89 2.67 1.06
C CYS A 20 -11.60 2.47 1.88
N GLN A 21 -11.66 2.51 3.22
CA GLN A 21 -10.50 2.29 4.10
C GLN A 21 -9.82 0.93 3.85
N THR A 22 -10.57 -0.14 3.59
CA THR A 22 -10.01 -1.45 3.23
C THR A 22 -9.25 -1.43 1.89
N GLU A 23 -9.79 -0.74 0.88
CA GLU A 23 -9.13 -0.59 -0.42
C GLU A 23 -7.88 0.28 -0.32
N GLN A 24 -7.98 1.36 0.46
CA GLN A 24 -6.85 2.23 0.76
C GLN A 24 -5.72 1.44 1.45
N SER A 25 -6.02 0.62 2.47
CA SER A 25 -5.02 -0.20 3.15
C SER A 25 -4.31 -1.14 2.17
N ALA A 26 -5.06 -1.81 1.29
CA ALA A 26 -4.47 -2.71 0.29
C ALA A 26 -3.56 -1.98 -0.71
N LEU A 27 -3.96 -0.78 -1.16
CA LEU A 27 -3.14 0.04 -2.06
C LEU A 27 -1.90 0.60 -1.35
N VAL A 28 -2.02 0.99 -0.08
CA VAL A 28 -0.89 1.45 0.74
C VAL A 28 0.12 0.31 0.97
N GLU A 29 -0.33 -0.90 1.27
CA GLU A 29 0.55 -2.07 1.40
C GLU A 29 1.25 -2.40 0.08
N LEU A 30 0.52 -2.34 -1.03
CA LEU A 30 1.08 -2.54 -2.36
C LEU A 30 2.14 -1.48 -2.69
N ALA A 31 1.86 -0.21 -2.41
CA ALA A 31 2.82 0.89 -2.59
C ALA A 31 4.09 0.67 -1.76
N ARG A 32 3.95 0.25 -0.50
CA ARG A 32 5.07 -0.05 0.39
C ARG A 32 5.91 -1.21 -0.11
N ARG A 33 5.29 -2.28 -0.60
CA ARG A 33 6.01 -3.43 -1.18
C ARG A 33 6.81 -3.02 -2.41
N MET A 34 6.16 -2.38 -3.39
CA MET A 34 6.82 -1.96 -4.63
C MET A 34 7.96 -0.96 -4.39
N ALA A 35 7.76 -0.03 -3.46
CA ALA A 35 8.78 0.91 -3.03
C ALA A 35 9.94 0.17 -2.32
N GLY A 36 9.63 -0.76 -1.40
CA GLY A 36 10.62 -1.52 -0.66
C GLY A 36 11.49 -2.43 -1.52
N GLU A 37 10.90 -3.08 -2.54
CA GLU A 37 11.63 -3.87 -3.55
C GLU A 37 12.70 -3.04 -4.29
N ARG A 38 12.54 -1.72 -4.30
CA ARG A 38 13.42 -0.74 -4.93
C ARG A 38 14.28 0.04 -3.92
N GLY A 39 14.29 -0.38 -2.66
CA GLY A 39 15.04 0.26 -1.58
C GLY A 39 14.44 1.58 -1.08
N HIS A 40 13.20 1.90 -1.44
CA HIS A 40 12.50 3.07 -0.90
C HIS A 40 11.77 2.73 0.40
N GLN A 41 11.91 3.59 1.40
CA GLN A 41 11.18 3.48 2.66
C GLN A 41 10.11 4.56 2.73
N LEU A 42 8.85 4.19 2.54
CA LEU A 42 7.75 5.15 2.53
C LEU A 42 7.35 5.59 3.95
N GLY A 43 7.16 6.89 4.13
CA GLY A 43 6.67 7.47 5.37
C GLY A 43 5.16 7.29 5.59
N GLU A 44 4.57 8.20 6.35
CA GLU A 44 3.12 8.25 6.55
C GLU A 44 2.41 8.67 5.25
N PHE A 45 1.21 8.15 5.02
CA PHE A 45 0.35 8.55 3.91
C PHE A 45 -0.63 9.62 4.38
N VAL A 46 -0.54 10.80 3.78
CA VAL A 46 -1.38 11.96 4.13
C VAL A 46 -2.42 12.19 3.02
N LYS A 47 -3.69 12.25 3.41
CA LYS A 47 -4.80 12.54 2.48
C LYS A 47 -4.66 13.97 1.93
N GLN A 48 -4.80 14.13 0.63
CA GLN A 48 -4.85 15.45 -0.01
C GLN A 48 -6.26 16.02 0.13
N GLU A 49 -6.38 17.26 0.59
CA GLU A 49 -7.67 17.92 0.80
C GLU A 49 -8.46 18.03 -0.51
N GLY A 50 -9.75 17.68 -0.46
CA GLY A 50 -10.64 17.75 -1.63
C GLY A 50 -10.43 16.66 -2.69
N LEU A 51 -9.51 15.71 -2.47
CA LEU A 51 -9.19 14.65 -3.43
C LEU A 51 -9.34 13.25 -2.82
N SER A 52 -9.48 12.25 -3.68
CA SER A 52 -9.40 10.82 -3.35
C SER A 52 -7.95 10.30 -3.37
N VAL A 53 -6.99 11.19 -3.11
CA VAL A 53 -5.56 10.93 -3.27
C VAL A 53 -4.85 10.99 -1.93
N TRP A 54 -4.00 10.00 -1.66
CA TRP A 54 -3.07 9.99 -0.53
C TRP A 54 -1.65 10.09 -1.05
N ARG A 55 -0.86 10.96 -0.41
CA ARG A 55 0.54 11.18 -0.74
C ARG A 55 1.43 10.65 0.36
N SER A 56 2.50 9.96 -0.01
CA SER A 56 3.64 9.72 0.87
C SER A 56 4.94 10.07 0.15
N ALA A 57 6.05 10.02 0.86
CA ALA A 57 7.38 10.20 0.30
C ALA A 57 8.35 9.20 0.93
N CYS A 58 9.37 8.84 0.17
CA CYS A 58 10.50 8.08 0.68
C CYS A 58 11.24 8.91 1.75
N SER A 59 11.47 8.35 2.93
CA SER A 59 12.22 9.00 4.02
C SER A 59 13.70 9.18 3.70
N LEU A 60 14.23 8.44 2.72
CA LEU A 60 15.65 8.44 2.36
C LEU A 60 15.96 9.45 1.24
N CYS A 61 15.26 9.35 0.11
CA CYS A 61 15.51 10.19 -1.06
C CYS A 61 14.48 11.31 -1.26
N GLY A 62 13.39 11.32 -0.50
CA GLY A 62 12.32 12.32 -0.60
C GLY A 62 11.39 12.17 -1.81
N GLN A 63 11.59 11.16 -2.66
CA GLN A 63 10.73 10.97 -3.84
C GLN A 63 9.29 10.61 -3.42
N PRO A 64 8.28 11.23 -4.06
CA PRO A 64 6.89 11.05 -3.67
C PRO A 64 6.26 9.79 -4.29
N VAL A 65 5.20 9.34 -3.65
CA VAL A 65 4.25 8.35 -4.17
C VAL A 65 2.83 8.82 -3.91
N TYR A 66 1.94 8.44 -4.80
CA TYR A 66 0.53 8.78 -4.76
C TYR A 66 -0.31 7.51 -4.90
N VAL A 67 -1.34 7.44 -4.07
CA VAL A 67 -2.37 6.41 -4.08
C VAL A 67 -3.69 7.10 -4.37
N ASP A 68 -4.34 6.75 -5.46
CA ASP A 68 -5.71 7.20 -5.75
C ASP A 68 -6.65 6.00 -5.62
N VAL A 69 -7.66 6.13 -4.75
CA VAL A 69 -8.68 5.07 -4.57
C VAL A 69 -9.82 5.20 -5.58
N ASN A 70 -9.84 6.27 -6.37
CA ASN A 70 -10.82 6.53 -7.40
C ASN A 70 -10.20 7.21 -8.65
N PRO A 71 -9.22 6.59 -9.30
CA PRO A 71 -8.62 7.16 -10.51
C PRO A 71 -9.61 7.13 -11.69
N ALA A 72 -9.35 7.99 -12.68
CA ALA A 72 -10.07 7.93 -13.96
C ALA A 72 -9.89 6.55 -14.65
N PRO A 73 -10.74 6.18 -15.63
CA PRO A 73 -10.67 4.89 -16.34
C PRO A 73 -9.30 4.54 -16.90
N ASP A 74 -8.52 5.55 -17.30
CA ASP A 74 -7.22 5.39 -17.94
C ASP A 74 -6.06 5.77 -17.02
N GLU A 75 -6.33 6.01 -15.73
CA GLU A 75 -5.34 6.37 -14.72
C GLU A 75 -5.06 5.19 -13.76
N PRO A 76 -3.80 5.00 -13.34
CA PRO A 76 -3.45 3.94 -12.40
C PRO A 76 -3.86 4.31 -10.96
N ASP A 77 -4.19 3.28 -10.17
CA ASP A 77 -4.47 3.43 -8.74
C ASP A 77 -3.21 3.88 -7.94
N LEU A 78 -2.02 3.67 -8.49
CA LEU A 78 -0.71 3.95 -7.90
C LEU A 78 0.21 4.63 -8.91
N TYR A 79 0.83 5.74 -8.52
CA TYR A 79 1.77 6.46 -9.37
C TYR A 79 2.84 7.20 -8.56
N GLY A 80 4.01 7.41 -9.17
CA GLY A 80 5.15 8.10 -8.55
C GLY A 80 6.47 7.43 -8.89
N ASP A 81 7.57 8.20 -8.87
CA ASP A 81 8.88 7.73 -9.30
C ASP A 81 9.43 6.58 -8.45
N VAL A 82 9.04 6.51 -7.16
CA VAL A 82 9.48 5.44 -6.25
C VAL A 82 9.01 4.04 -6.67
N LEU A 83 8.01 3.95 -7.55
CA LEU A 83 7.45 2.67 -8.03
C LEU A 83 8.20 2.13 -9.25
N VAL A 84 9.00 2.96 -9.91
CA VAL A 84 9.67 2.64 -11.18
C VAL A 84 11.18 2.87 -11.16
N THR A 85 11.68 3.67 -10.22
CA THR A 85 13.11 3.96 -10.04
C THR A 85 13.63 3.40 -8.74
N ASP A 86 14.88 2.95 -8.74
CA ASP A 86 15.57 2.50 -7.53
C ASP A 86 15.96 3.70 -6.66
N CYS A 87 15.96 3.50 -5.35
CA CYS A 87 16.32 4.55 -4.40
C CYS A 87 17.82 4.82 -4.47
N PRO A 88 18.26 6.07 -4.78
CA PRO A 88 19.69 6.38 -4.83
C PRO A 88 20.36 6.36 -3.45
N GLN A 89 19.58 6.31 -2.38
CA GLN A 89 20.02 6.35 -0.98
C GLN A 89 19.59 5.10 -0.19
N GLY A 90 18.95 4.13 -0.87
CA GLY A 90 18.38 2.96 -0.24
C GLY A 90 19.19 1.72 -0.54
N GLU A 91 19.40 0.89 0.47
CA GLU A 91 19.78 -0.51 0.27
C GLU A 91 18.47 -1.29 0.02
N PRO A 92 18.37 -2.13 -1.02
CA PRO A 92 17.18 -2.92 -1.24
C PRO A 92 16.98 -3.83 -0.03
N THR A 93 15.84 -3.70 0.66
CA THR A 93 15.50 -4.62 1.73
C THR A 93 15.30 -5.98 1.09
N PRO A 94 16.11 -7.01 1.40
CA PRO A 94 15.83 -8.35 0.92
C PRO A 94 14.43 -8.70 1.39
N ALA A 95 13.57 -9.12 0.46
CA ALA A 95 12.19 -9.51 0.72
C ALA A 95 12.18 -10.39 1.98
N GLU A 96 11.52 -9.91 3.03
CA GLU A 96 11.42 -10.60 4.30
C GLU A 96 10.89 -12.01 4.02
N GLU A 97 11.78 -13.00 4.17
CA GLU A 97 11.46 -14.42 4.04
C GLU A 97 10.30 -14.68 5.00
N GLN A 98 9.15 -15.08 4.44
CA GLN A 98 8.02 -15.50 5.27
C GLN A 98 8.55 -16.54 6.26
N PRO A 99 8.35 -16.38 7.58
CA PRO A 99 8.78 -17.41 8.52
C PRO A 99 8.09 -18.71 8.11
N GLU A 100 8.91 -19.72 7.79
CA GLU A 100 8.46 -21.05 7.41
C GLU A 100 7.40 -21.54 8.41
N PRO A 101 6.29 -22.15 7.94
CA PRO A 101 5.28 -22.66 8.85
C PRO A 101 5.92 -23.67 9.79
N LEU A 102 5.89 -23.35 11.10
CA LEU A 102 6.33 -24.25 12.16
C LEU A 102 5.71 -25.65 11.93
N PRO A 103 6.50 -26.73 11.93
CA PRO A 103 5.95 -28.07 11.76
C PRO A 103 4.98 -28.36 12.90
N ALA A 104 3.74 -28.67 12.52
CA ALA A 104 2.70 -29.13 13.42
C ALA A 104 3.07 -30.52 13.95
N SER A 105 3.88 -30.60 15.02
CA SER A 105 4.17 -31.85 15.72
C SER A 105 4.78 -31.58 17.10
N LEU A 106 3.93 -31.48 18.12
CA LEU A 106 4.31 -31.71 19.53
C LEU A 106 3.09 -31.93 20.45
N GLU A 107 2.07 -32.67 19.98
CA GLU A 107 0.95 -33.14 20.82
C GLU A 107 1.05 -34.64 21.21
N GLU A 108 2.26 -35.23 21.25
CA GLU A 108 2.44 -36.63 21.67
C GLU A 108 3.49 -36.83 22.77
N VAL A 109 3.55 -35.92 23.74
CA VAL A 109 4.25 -36.16 25.01
C VAL A 109 3.29 -35.73 26.12
N PHE A 110 3.11 -36.55 27.15
CA PHE A 110 2.16 -36.37 28.27
C PHE A 110 0.75 -36.97 28.10
N LYS A 111 0.68 -38.24 27.67
CA LYS A 111 -0.25 -39.20 28.30
C LYS A 111 0.48 -40.52 28.58
N SER A 112 0.96 -40.67 29.80
CA SER A 112 1.29 -41.95 30.43
C SER A 112 0.96 -41.84 31.91
#